data_AF-A0A2M7CYB9-F1
#
_entry.id   AF-A0A2M7CYB9-F1
#
_cell.length_a   1.000
_cell.length_b   1.000
_cell.length_c   1.000
_cell.angle_alpha   90.00
_cell.angle_beta   90.00
_cell.angle_gamma   90.00
#
_symmetry.space_group_name_H-M   'P 1'
#
loop_
_entity.id
_entity.type
_entity.pdbx_description
1 polymer ?
#
loop_
_entity_poly.entity_id
_entity_poly.type
_entity_poly.pdbx_seq_one_letter_code
_entity_poly.pdbx_strand_id
1 'polypeptide(L)'
;MQKISLSKKISAGFIFMLLIISIMGGIGYTSIADAIENSEKLAKEYMPEVEIAGHIKENFSEARIEVSKFLFSEEKAYKEDADKHFALTHKYIDEAKELVKQYPHLVKLNEAIVPTQEKIEAYEDAVAEVEKAFKTKDIARVSLDKNAKVYIELSEALILQQQRLLKAELKKGAKLEERIEKIYLAYESELHADEAMIANFKSSARRDSAILEEGTQNL
;
A
#
# COMPACT_ATOMS: atom_id res chain seq x y z
N MET A 1 94.80 7.00 -2.23
CA MET A 1 93.40 7.31 -2.62
C MET A 1 93.27 7.14 -4.14
N GLN A 2 92.62 6.08 -4.62
CA GLN A 2 92.42 5.88 -6.06
C GLN A 2 91.44 6.94 -6.60
N LYS A 3 91.87 7.75 -7.59
CA LYS A 3 91.00 8.72 -8.26
C LYS A 3 90.03 7.98 -9.17
N ILE A 4 88.77 7.93 -8.76
CA ILE A 4 87.68 7.37 -9.57
C ILE A 4 87.58 8.17 -10.88
N SER A 5 87.57 7.48 -12.02
CA SER A 5 87.47 8.10 -13.35
C SER A 5 86.13 8.80 -13.54
N LEU A 6 86.12 9.88 -14.33
CA LEU A 6 84.94 10.71 -14.58
C LEU A 6 83.75 9.87 -15.10
N SER A 7 84.03 8.89 -15.98
CA SER A 7 83.02 7.96 -16.50
C SER A 7 82.33 7.14 -15.41
N LYS A 8 83.07 6.66 -14.37
CA LYS A 8 82.45 5.91 -13.27
C LYS A 8 81.48 6.76 -12.44
N LYS A 9 81.74 8.07 -12.28
CA LYS A 9 80.83 8.98 -11.56
C LYS A 9 79.54 9.24 -12.34
N ILE A 10 79.66 9.40 -13.66
CA ILE A 10 78.51 9.59 -14.56
C ILE A 10 77.66 8.32 -14.59
N SER A 11 78.27 7.14 -14.76
CA SER A 11 77.57 5.87 -14.73
C SER A 11 76.87 5.60 -13.40
N ALA A 12 77.50 5.96 -12.27
CA ALA A 12 76.89 5.81 -10.94
C ALA A 12 75.65 6.69 -10.77
N GLY A 13 75.69 7.95 -11.22
CA GLY A 13 74.53 8.84 -11.20
C GLY A 13 73.39 8.32 -12.08
N PHE A 14 73.71 7.80 -13.27
CA PHE A 14 72.72 7.25 -14.19
C PHE A 14 72.05 5.97 -13.65
N ILE A 15 72.84 5.05 -13.06
CA ILE A 15 72.30 3.84 -12.41
C ILE A 15 71.39 4.22 -11.24
N PHE A 16 71.77 5.22 -10.44
CA PHE A 16 70.95 5.68 -9.32
C PHE A 16 69.62 6.29 -9.80
N MET A 17 69.63 7.05 -10.89
CA MET A 17 68.42 7.59 -11.51
C MET A 17 67.50 6.48 -12.05
N LEU A 18 68.06 5.47 -12.72
CA LEU A 18 67.31 4.29 -13.17
C LEU A 18 66.67 3.52 -12.00
N LEU A 19 67.37 3.44 -10.87
CA LEU A 19 66.89 2.76 -9.67
C LEU A 19 65.69 3.51 -9.06
N ILE A 20 65.75 4.84 -8.98
CA ILE A 20 64.63 5.68 -8.53
C ILE A 20 63.42 5.53 -9.46
N ILE A 21 63.65 5.59 -10.79
CA ILE A 21 62.58 5.43 -11.78
C ILE A 21 61.92 4.05 -11.66
N SER A 22 62.70 3.00 -11.41
CA SER A 22 62.17 1.64 -11.24
C SER A 22 61.30 1.51 -9.99
N ILE A 23 61.71 2.14 -8.87
CA ILE A 23 60.91 2.18 -7.64
C ILE A 23 59.61 2.95 -7.86
N MET A 24 59.67 4.12 -8.52
CA MET A 24 58.46 4.90 -8.85
C MET A 24 57.53 4.14 -9.79
N GLY A 25 58.07 3.43 -10.79
CA GLY A 25 57.29 2.57 -11.69
C GLY A 25 56.59 1.44 -10.93
N GLY A 26 57.26 0.83 -9.95
CA GLY A 26 56.68 -0.20 -9.09
C GLY A 26 55.53 0.31 -8.23
N ILE A 27 55.70 1.48 -7.59
CA ILE A 27 54.62 2.12 -6.80
C ILE A 27 53.46 2.56 -7.69
N GLY A 28 53.75 3.08 -8.89
CA GLY A 28 52.73 3.46 -9.87
C GLY A 28 51.91 2.26 -10.33
N TYR A 29 52.57 1.11 -10.53
CA TYR A 29 51.89 -0.14 -10.89
C TYR A 29 50.90 -0.59 -9.81
N THR A 30 51.31 -0.61 -8.53
CA THR A 30 50.41 -1.02 -7.44
C THR A 30 49.26 -0.03 -7.27
N SER A 31 49.53 1.27 -7.37
CA SER A 31 48.48 2.29 -7.24
C SER A 31 47.44 2.23 -8.37
N ILE A 32 47.86 1.87 -9.59
CA ILE A 32 46.94 1.65 -10.73
C ILE A 32 46.19 0.32 -10.55
N ALA A 33 46.85 -0.74 -10.07
CA ALA A 33 46.19 -2.02 -9.79
C ALA A 33 45.07 -1.88 -8.74
N ASP A 34 45.34 -1.17 -7.64
CA ASP A 34 44.33 -0.89 -6.60
C ASP A 34 43.18 -0.03 -7.13
N ALA A 35 43.47 0.95 -8.00
CA ALA A 35 42.44 1.77 -8.63
C ALA A 35 41.53 0.96 -9.56
N ILE A 36 42.08 -0.02 -10.28
CA ILE A 36 41.31 -0.94 -11.13
C ILE A 36 40.41 -1.81 -10.26
N GLU A 37 40.94 -2.43 -9.20
CA GLU A 37 40.15 -3.28 -8.30
C GLU A 37 38.98 -2.50 -7.67
N ASN A 38 39.23 -1.30 -7.14
CA ASN A 38 38.18 -0.48 -6.55
C ASN A 38 37.14 -0.02 -7.59
N SER A 39 37.56 0.24 -8.83
CA SER A 39 36.64 0.58 -9.92
C SER A 39 35.78 -0.62 -10.32
N GLU A 40 36.34 -1.83 -10.32
CA GLU A 40 35.57 -3.06 -10.57
C GLU A 40 34.55 -3.32 -9.48
N LYS A 41 34.90 -3.15 -8.19
CA LYS A 41 33.96 -3.24 -7.07
C LYS A 41 32.82 -2.24 -7.20
N LEU A 42 33.15 -0.98 -7.49
CA LEU A 42 32.13 0.05 -7.72
C LEU A 42 31.18 -0.33 -8.85
N ALA A 43 31.71 -0.79 -9.99
CA ALA A 43 30.93 -1.08 -11.18
C ALA A 43 30.09 -2.38 -11.06
N LYS A 44 30.62 -3.42 -10.42
CA LYS A 44 29.99 -4.75 -10.39
C LYS A 44 29.22 -5.05 -9.11
N GLU A 45 29.45 -4.29 -8.03
CA GLU A 45 28.91 -4.60 -6.71
C GLU A 45 28.02 -3.45 -6.22
N TYR A 46 28.60 -2.26 -6.02
CA TYR A 46 27.87 -1.12 -5.43
C TYR A 46 26.89 -0.44 -6.40
N MET A 47 27.23 -0.34 -7.69
CA MET A 47 26.31 0.21 -8.68
C MET A 47 25.04 -0.65 -8.83
N PRO A 48 25.14 -1.98 -9.00
CA PRO A 48 23.96 -2.85 -8.97
C PRO A 48 23.18 -2.83 -7.65
N GLU A 49 23.86 -2.74 -6.51
CA GLU A 49 23.18 -2.59 -5.20
C GLU A 49 22.26 -1.36 -5.19
N VAL A 50 22.76 -0.20 -5.64
CA VAL A 50 21.98 1.04 -5.69
C VAL A 50 20.85 0.97 -6.71
N GLU A 51 21.11 0.38 -7.88
CA GLU A 51 20.11 0.22 -8.94
C GLU A 51 18.94 -0.67 -8.48
N ILE A 52 19.24 -1.85 -7.92
CA ILE A 52 18.23 -2.76 -7.38
C ILE A 52 17.44 -2.10 -6.24
N ALA A 53 18.12 -1.43 -5.30
CA ALA A 53 17.45 -0.70 -4.23
C ALA A 53 16.53 0.42 -4.77
N GLY A 54 16.96 1.11 -5.84
CA GLY A 54 16.16 2.09 -6.56
C GLY A 54 14.88 1.48 -7.13
N HIS A 55 14.99 0.35 -7.82
CA HIS A 55 13.84 -0.34 -8.40
C HIS A 55 12.88 -0.90 -7.35
N ILE A 56 13.36 -1.43 -6.23
CA ILE A 56 12.51 -1.84 -5.09
C ILE A 56 11.70 -0.64 -4.60
N LYS A 57 12.37 0.49 -4.35
CA LYS A 57 11.72 1.70 -3.86
C LYS A 57 10.69 2.25 -4.85
N GLU A 58 11.05 2.32 -6.13
CA GLU A 58 10.18 2.83 -7.20
C GLU A 58 8.92 1.98 -7.31
N ASN A 59 9.06 0.67 -7.49
CA ASN A 59 7.91 -0.22 -7.64
C ASN A 59 7.04 -0.26 -6.38
N PHE A 60 7.63 -0.29 -5.19
CA PHE A 60 6.85 -0.23 -3.96
C PHE A 60 6.11 1.11 -3.80
N SER A 61 6.70 2.22 -4.26
CA SER A 61 6.03 3.53 -4.24
C SER A 61 4.85 3.58 -5.19
N GLU A 62 4.99 3.05 -6.40
CA GLU A 62 3.88 2.92 -7.36
C GLU A 62 2.79 2.00 -6.82
N ALA A 63 3.15 0.84 -6.24
CA ALA A 63 2.18 -0.04 -5.58
C ALA A 63 1.38 0.70 -4.50
N ARG A 64 2.03 1.52 -3.67
CA ARG A 64 1.36 2.32 -2.64
C ARG A 64 0.44 3.40 -3.22
N ILE A 65 0.80 4.00 -4.35
CA ILE A 65 -0.05 4.96 -5.06
C ILE A 65 -1.31 4.25 -5.55
N GLU A 66 -1.17 3.10 -6.20
CA GLU A 66 -2.30 2.31 -6.68
C GLU A 66 -3.18 1.79 -5.54
N VAL A 67 -2.58 1.31 -4.44
CA VAL A 67 -3.32 0.97 -3.22
C VAL A 67 -4.09 2.17 -2.69
N SER A 68 -3.50 3.37 -2.67
CA SER A 68 -4.21 4.57 -2.23
C SER A 68 -5.43 4.85 -3.11
N LYS A 69 -5.30 4.73 -4.44
CA LYS A 69 -6.44 4.87 -5.36
C LYS A 69 -7.51 3.80 -5.09
N PHE A 70 -7.10 2.55 -4.85
CA PHE A 70 -8.01 1.47 -4.46
C PHE A 70 -8.75 1.78 -3.15
N LEU A 71 -8.08 2.32 -2.13
CA LEU A 71 -8.72 2.69 -0.85
C LEU A 71 -9.76 3.82 -1.00
N PHE A 72 -9.57 4.71 -1.98
CA PHE A 72 -10.50 5.81 -2.24
C PHE A 72 -11.66 5.43 -3.15
N SER A 73 -11.42 4.62 -4.17
CA SER A 73 -12.39 4.29 -5.22
C SER A 73 -13.04 2.91 -5.09
N GLU A 74 -12.38 1.97 -4.40
CA GLU A 74 -12.75 0.56 -4.30
C GLU A 74 -12.71 -0.18 -5.65
N GLU A 75 -12.13 0.44 -6.68
CA GLU A 75 -12.02 -0.14 -8.01
C GLU A 75 -10.92 -1.21 -8.05
N LYS A 76 -11.34 -2.44 -8.41
CA LYS A 76 -10.46 -3.60 -8.49
C LYS A 76 -9.28 -3.44 -9.45
N ALA A 77 -9.41 -2.59 -10.47
CA ALA A 77 -8.33 -2.30 -11.42
C ALA A 77 -7.07 -1.74 -10.73
N TYR A 78 -7.23 -0.80 -9.80
CA TYR A 78 -6.09 -0.25 -9.05
C TYR A 78 -5.44 -1.29 -8.15
N LYS A 79 -6.21 -2.23 -7.60
CA LYS A 79 -5.65 -3.34 -6.82
C LYS A 79 -4.85 -4.29 -7.71
N GLU A 80 -5.35 -4.60 -8.90
CA GLU A 80 -4.63 -5.42 -9.88
C GLU A 80 -3.33 -4.74 -10.38
N ASP A 81 -3.34 -3.42 -10.52
CA ASP A 81 -2.14 -2.66 -10.86
C ASP A 81 -1.14 -2.61 -9.69
N ALA A 82 -1.61 -2.45 -8.46
CA ALA A 82 -0.76 -2.59 -7.27
C ALA A 82 -0.10 -3.98 -7.19
N ASP A 83 -0.86 -5.06 -7.41
CA ASP A 83 -0.36 -6.44 -7.39
C ASP A 83 0.77 -6.65 -8.41
N LYS A 84 0.71 -6.00 -9.59
CA LYS A 84 1.80 -6.04 -10.59
C LYS A 84 3.07 -5.37 -10.07
N HIS A 85 2.95 -4.23 -9.40
CA HIS A 85 4.09 -3.53 -8.82
C HIS A 85 4.68 -4.27 -7.60
N PHE A 86 3.86 -4.93 -6.78
CA PHE A 86 4.36 -5.82 -5.74
C PHE A 86 5.16 -6.99 -6.33
N ALA A 87 4.65 -7.62 -7.38
CA ALA A 87 5.38 -8.70 -8.07
C ALA A 87 6.75 -8.23 -8.60
N LEU A 88 6.83 -7.03 -9.18
CA LEU A 88 8.10 -6.43 -9.58
C LEU A 88 9.01 -6.13 -8.38
N THR A 89 8.45 -5.63 -7.28
CA THR A 89 9.20 -5.38 -6.04
C THR A 89 9.84 -6.66 -5.51
N HIS A 90 9.09 -7.76 -5.45
CA HIS A 90 9.59 -9.08 -5.05
C HIS A 90 10.68 -9.59 -5.99
N LYS A 91 10.51 -9.41 -7.30
CA LYS A 91 11.54 -9.75 -8.28
C LYS A 91 12.88 -9.06 -7.96
N TYR A 92 12.86 -7.77 -7.67
CA TYR A 92 14.09 -7.03 -7.33
C TYR A 92 14.65 -7.38 -5.95
N ILE A 93 13.82 -7.79 -4.99
CA ILE A 93 14.28 -8.38 -3.72
C ILE A 93 15.04 -9.69 -3.98
N ASP A 94 14.56 -10.52 -4.89
CA ASP A 94 15.25 -11.76 -5.25
C ASP A 94 16.56 -11.49 -6.02
N GLU A 95 16.60 -10.47 -6.87
CA GLU A 95 17.84 -9.98 -7.49
C GLU A 95 18.83 -9.48 -6.42
N ALA A 96 18.38 -8.77 -5.39
CA ALA A 96 19.23 -8.36 -4.26
C ALA A 96 19.81 -9.56 -3.51
N LYS A 97 18.99 -10.60 -3.25
CA LYS A 97 19.47 -11.86 -2.64
C LYS A 97 20.55 -12.50 -3.48
N GLU A 98 20.39 -12.50 -4.80
CA GLU A 98 21.38 -13.08 -5.71
C GLU A 98 22.67 -12.25 -5.76
N LEU A 99 22.57 -10.91 -5.76
CA LEU A 99 23.74 -10.03 -5.68
C LEU A 99 24.57 -10.28 -4.42
N VAL A 100 23.93 -10.45 -3.27
CA VAL A 100 24.62 -10.75 -2.01
C VAL A 100 25.27 -12.15 -2.02
N LYS A 101 24.65 -13.15 -2.67
CA LYS A 101 25.30 -14.46 -2.82
C LYS A 101 26.58 -14.37 -3.66
N GLN A 102 26.56 -13.55 -4.71
CA GLN A 102 27.73 -13.32 -5.56
C GLN A 102 28.78 -12.45 -4.86
N TYR A 103 28.34 -11.50 -4.04
CA TYR A 103 29.19 -10.54 -3.34
C TYR A 103 28.89 -10.50 -1.82
N PRO A 104 29.38 -11.48 -1.04
CA PRO A 104 29.05 -11.60 0.39
C PRO A 104 29.51 -10.45 1.29
N HIS A 105 30.39 -9.57 0.80
CA HIS A 105 30.86 -8.40 1.54
C HIS A 105 29.85 -7.23 1.50
N LEU A 106 28.76 -7.33 0.74
CA LEU A 106 27.61 -6.41 0.77
C LEU A 106 26.77 -6.66 2.05
N VAL A 107 27.41 -6.53 3.20
CA VAL A 107 26.84 -6.91 4.51
C VAL A 107 25.56 -6.12 4.80
N LYS A 108 25.53 -4.83 4.45
CA LYS A 108 24.37 -3.96 4.70
C LYS A 108 23.16 -4.34 3.85
N LEU A 109 23.37 -4.67 2.58
CA LEU A 109 22.31 -5.19 1.72
C LEU A 109 21.77 -6.51 2.30
N ASN A 110 22.65 -7.44 2.67
CA ASN A 110 22.25 -8.73 3.25
C ASN A 110 21.39 -8.57 4.52
N GLU A 111 21.80 -7.68 5.42
CA GLU A 111 21.05 -7.36 6.65
C GLU A 111 19.67 -6.74 6.37
N ALA A 112 19.53 -5.99 5.27
CA ALA A 112 18.32 -5.24 4.95
C ALA A 112 17.27 -6.04 4.15
N ILE A 113 17.66 -7.08 3.42
CA ILE A 113 16.77 -7.85 2.53
C ILE A 113 15.58 -8.44 3.29
N VAL A 114 15.84 -9.25 4.32
CA VAL A 114 14.77 -9.98 5.03
C VAL A 114 13.80 -9.02 5.72
N PRO A 115 14.25 -8.02 6.51
CA PRO A 115 13.33 -7.06 7.12
C PRO A 115 12.51 -6.26 6.10
N THR A 116 13.11 -5.91 4.95
CA THR A 116 12.39 -5.19 3.89
C THR A 116 11.28 -6.05 3.29
N GLN A 117 11.60 -7.31 2.96
CA GLN A 117 10.63 -8.26 2.42
C GLN A 117 9.47 -8.47 3.39
N GLU A 118 9.74 -8.75 4.67
CA GLU A 118 8.70 -8.95 5.69
C GLU A 118 7.76 -7.74 5.83
N LYS A 119 8.30 -6.52 5.72
CA LYS A 119 7.48 -5.29 5.80
C LYS A 119 6.61 -5.07 4.58
N ILE A 120 7.08 -5.48 3.40
CA ILE A 120 6.31 -5.40 2.16
C ILE A 120 5.18 -6.46 2.19
N GLU A 121 5.49 -7.69 2.57
CA GLU A 121 4.49 -8.77 2.71
C GLU A 121 3.41 -8.40 3.74
N ALA A 122 3.80 -7.86 4.90
CA ALA A 122 2.83 -7.38 5.89
C ALA A 122 1.94 -6.24 5.38
N TYR A 123 2.45 -5.41 4.46
CA TYR A 123 1.65 -4.37 3.81
C TYR A 123 0.66 -4.98 2.81
N GLU A 124 1.08 -5.95 2.01
CA GLU A 124 0.21 -6.70 1.08
C GLU A 124 -0.91 -7.43 1.82
N ASP A 125 -0.61 -8.07 2.95
CA ASP A 125 -1.60 -8.72 3.80
C ASP A 125 -2.65 -7.71 4.30
N ALA A 126 -2.22 -6.52 4.74
CA ALA A 126 -3.14 -5.47 5.17
C ALA A 126 -4.05 -5.00 4.01
N VAL A 127 -3.52 -4.91 2.78
CA VAL A 127 -4.31 -4.58 1.59
C VAL A 127 -5.34 -5.67 1.29
N ALA A 128 -4.96 -6.93 1.43
CA ALA A 128 -5.88 -8.07 1.25
C ALA A 128 -7.02 -8.07 2.27
N GLU A 129 -6.74 -7.71 3.53
CA GLU A 129 -7.79 -7.53 4.55
C GLU A 129 -8.75 -6.38 4.20
N VAL A 130 -8.25 -5.28 3.63
CA VAL A 130 -9.12 -4.21 3.14
C VAL A 130 -10.03 -4.69 2.00
N GLU A 131 -9.52 -5.49 1.06
CA GLU A 131 -10.35 -6.08 0.00
C GLU A 131 -11.50 -6.93 0.58
N LYS A 132 -11.22 -7.72 1.62
CA LYS A 132 -12.25 -8.51 2.33
C LYS A 132 -13.27 -7.61 3.02
N ALA A 133 -12.82 -6.51 3.63
CA ALA A 133 -13.70 -5.54 4.27
C ALA A 133 -14.63 -4.86 3.23
N PHE A 134 -14.12 -4.49 2.05
CA PHE A 134 -14.93 -3.93 0.97
C PHE A 134 -15.98 -4.91 0.45
N LYS A 135 -15.63 -6.19 0.26
CA LYS A 135 -16.61 -7.23 -0.11
C LYS A 135 -17.71 -7.39 0.93
N THR A 136 -17.33 -7.42 2.21
CA THR A 136 -18.29 -7.54 3.32
C THR A 136 -19.22 -6.33 3.37
N LYS A 137 -18.67 -5.13 3.18
CA LYS A 137 -19.43 -3.88 3.10
C LYS A 137 -20.41 -3.89 1.93
N ASP A 138 -20.00 -4.33 0.75
CA ASP A 138 -20.88 -4.39 -0.42
C ASP A 138 -22.06 -5.36 -0.22
N ILE A 139 -21.79 -6.54 0.35
CA ILE A 139 -22.84 -7.49 0.73
C ILE A 139 -23.82 -6.87 1.73
N ALA A 140 -23.30 -6.17 2.75
CA ALA A 140 -24.14 -5.49 3.74
C ALA A 140 -25.01 -4.40 3.09
N ARG A 141 -24.47 -3.60 2.16
CA ARG A 141 -25.22 -2.57 1.41
C ARG A 141 -26.36 -3.17 0.59
N VAL A 142 -26.06 -4.21 -0.19
CA VAL A 142 -27.09 -4.90 -1.00
C VAL A 142 -28.19 -5.48 -0.13
N SER A 143 -27.83 -6.08 1.02
CA SER A 143 -28.81 -6.62 1.96
C SER A 143 -29.66 -5.50 2.59
N LEU A 144 -29.04 -4.38 2.95
CA LEU A 144 -29.74 -3.25 3.55
C LEU A 144 -30.72 -2.62 2.55
N ASP A 145 -30.30 -2.40 1.31
CA ASP A 145 -31.17 -1.85 0.25
C ASP A 145 -32.38 -2.76 -0.02
N LYS A 146 -32.17 -4.08 -0.05
CA LYS A 146 -33.24 -5.06 -0.22
C LYS A 146 -34.22 -5.02 0.96
N ASN A 147 -33.70 -5.02 2.18
CA ASN A 147 -34.53 -5.04 3.39
C ASN A 147 -35.30 -3.73 3.56
N ALA A 148 -34.67 -2.60 3.29
CA ALA A 148 -35.30 -1.28 3.30
C ALA A 148 -36.49 -1.22 2.31
N LYS A 149 -36.29 -1.71 1.08
CA LYS A 149 -37.38 -1.77 0.10
C LYS A 149 -38.57 -2.61 0.59
N VAL A 150 -38.31 -3.80 1.13
CA VAL A 150 -39.38 -4.67 1.68
C VAL A 150 -40.08 -3.99 2.85
N TYR A 151 -39.33 -3.33 3.73
CA TYR A 151 -39.88 -2.62 4.87
C TYR A 151 -40.81 -1.48 4.44
N ILE A 152 -40.39 -0.62 3.51
CA ILE A 152 -41.20 0.48 2.98
C ILE A 152 -42.48 -0.07 2.33
N GLU A 153 -42.38 -1.09 1.48
CA GLU A 153 -43.56 -1.70 0.82
C GLU A 153 -44.58 -2.24 1.83
N LEU A 154 -44.12 -2.87 2.93
CA LEU A 154 -44.98 -3.40 3.99
C LEU A 154 -45.59 -2.28 4.84
N SER A 155 -44.82 -1.24 5.18
CA SER A 155 -45.29 -0.08 5.94
C SER A 155 -46.36 0.70 5.16
N GLU A 156 -46.13 0.98 3.88
CA GLU A 156 -47.12 1.61 3.00
C GLU A 156 -48.41 0.77 2.91
N ALA A 157 -48.28 -0.55 2.72
CA ALA A 157 -49.43 -1.45 2.65
C ALA A 157 -50.24 -1.45 3.97
N LEU A 158 -49.56 -1.45 5.11
CA LEU A 158 -50.17 -1.36 6.44
C LEU A 158 -50.90 -0.03 6.63
N ILE A 159 -50.25 1.10 6.32
CA ILE A 159 -50.85 2.43 6.41
C ILE A 159 -52.10 2.51 5.54
N LEU A 160 -52.03 2.10 4.27
CA LEU A 160 -53.17 2.09 3.35
C LEU A 160 -54.31 1.20 3.87
N GLN A 161 -54.00 0.04 4.45
CA GLN A 161 -54.98 -0.84 5.05
C GLN A 161 -55.67 -0.18 6.24
N GLN A 162 -54.91 0.43 7.16
CA GLN A 162 -55.47 1.11 8.33
C GLN A 162 -56.31 2.32 7.93
N GLN A 163 -55.88 3.12 6.95
CA GLN A 163 -56.67 4.24 6.42
C GLN A 163 -58.01 3.78 5.82
N ARG A 164 -58.04 2.64 5.11
CA ARG A 164 -59.29 2.05 4.58
C ARG A 164 -60.23 1.62 5.70
N LEU A 165 -59.70 0.98 6.75
CA LEU A 165 -60.48 0.53 7.90
C LEU A 165 -61.04 1.72 8.71
N LEU A 166 -60.23 2.76 8.93
CA LEU A 166 -60.66 4.00 9.57
C LEU A 166 -61.84 4.65 8.84
N LYS A 167 -61.76 4.76 7.50
CA LYS A 167 -62.88 5.28 6.67
C LYS A 167 -64.15 4.45 6.80
N ALA A 168 -64.03 3.13 6.96
CA ALA A 168 -65.18 2.25 7.14
C ALA A 168 -65.81 2.36 8.54
N GLU A 169 -65.00 2.57 9.58
CA GLU A 169 -65.43 2.69 10.97
C GLU A 169 -66.00 4.08 11.30
N LEU A 170 -65.51 5.14 10.65
CA LEU A 170 -66.11 6.48 10.68
C LEU A 170 -67.59 6.46 10.27
N LYS A 171 -67.96 5.61 9.31
CA LYS A 171 -69.36 5.44 8.88
C LYS A 171 -70.23 4.69 9.89
N LYS A 172 -69.63 4.05 10.89
CA LYS A 172 -70.29 3.16 11.86
C LYS A 172 -70.24 3.67 13.30
N GLY A 173 -69.61 4.81 13.56
CA GLY A 173 -69.50 5.41 14.91
C GLY A 173 -68.66 4.59 15.90
N ALA A 174 -67.68 3.80 15.42
CA ALA A 174 -66.85 2.91 16.23
C ALA A 174 -65.56 3.60 16.74
N LYS A 175 -64.81 2.94 17.65
CA LYS A 175 -63.59 3.43 18.33
C LYS A 175 -62.50 3.92 17.37
N LEU A 176 -62.48 5.24 17.12
CA LEU A 176 -61.55 5.89 16.18
C LEU A 176 -60.12 6.05 16.73
N GLU A 177 -59.97 6.14 18.05
CA GLU A 177 -58.69 6.45 18.72
C GLU A 177 -57.64 5.36 18.48
N GLU A 178 -57.98 4.09 18.68
CA GLU A 178 -57.06 2.96 18.46
C GLU A 178 -56.56 2.87 17.01
N ARG A 179 -57.41 3.23 16.04
CA ARG A 179 -57.05 3.25 14.61
C ARG A 179 -56.10 4.40 14.28
N ILE A 180 -56.37 5.58 14.82
CA ILE A 180 -55.53 6.77 14.62
C ILE A 180 -54.14 6.50 15.21
N GLU A 181 -54.08 5.90 16.40
CA GLU A 181 -52.82 5.50 17.05
C GLU A 181 -52.03 4.50 16.20
N LYS A 182 -52.68 3.45 15.66
CA LYS A 182 -52.01 2.48 14.77
C LYS A 182 -51.47 3.10 13.49
N ILE A 183 -52.17 4.08 12.91
CA ILE A 183 -51.70 4.82 11.73
C ILE A 183 -50.49 5.69 12.12
N TYR A 184 -50.56 6.37 13.26
CA TYR A 184 -49.47 7.21 13.76
C TYR A 184 -48.20 6.39 14.01
N LEU A 185 -48.30 5.26 14.72
CA LEU A 185 -47.18 4.36 14.99
C LEU A 185 -46.57 3.79 13.69
N ALA A 186 -47.40 3.49 12.68
CA ALA A 186 -46.90 3.03 11.39
C ALA A 186 -46.11 4.13 10.65
N TYR A 187 -46.59 5.37 10.67
CA TYR A 187 -45.86 6.52 10.11
C TYR A 187 -44.58 6.87 10.89
N GLU A 188 -44.61 6.77 12.22
CA GLU A 188 -43.43 6.99 13.06
C GLU A 188 -42.35 5.95 12.79
N SER A 189 -42.74 4.68 12.63
CA SER A 189 -41.83 3.61 12.25
C SER A 189 -41.21 3.84 10.87
N GLU A 190 -42.01 4.28 9.88
CA GLU A 190 -41.52 4.65 8.54
C GLU A 190 -40.49 5.80 8.61
N LEU A 191 -40.76 6.82 9.42
CA LEU A 191 -39.84 7.95 9.62
C LEU A 191 -38.49 7.50 10.21
N HIS A 192 -38.48 6.62 11.21
CA HIS A 192 -37.23 6.10 11.78
C HIS A 192 -36.44 5.24 10.79
N ALA A 193 -37.11 4.50 9.93
CA ALA A 193 -36.44 3.76 8.85
C ALA A 193 -35.80 4.71 7.83
N ASP A 194 -36.49 5.78 7.44
CA ASP A 194 -35.94 6.82 6.55
C ASP A 194 -34.73 7.52 7.18
N GLU A 195 -34.80 7.86 8.47
CA GLU A 195 -33.68 8.44 9.22
C GLU A 195 -32.45 7.52 9.21
N ALA A 196 -32.64 6.23 9.46
CA ALA A 196 -31.58 5.24 9.43
C ALA A 196 -30.98 5.06 8.03
N MET A 197 -31.80 5.05 6.98
CA MET A 197 -31.32 5.02 5.59
C MET A 197 -30.50 6.25 5.23
N ILE A 198 -31.00 7.45 5.57
CA ILE A 198 -30.30 8.73 5.36
C ILE A 198 -28.96 8.74 6.12
N ALA A 199 -28.95 8.24 7.36
CA ALA A 199 -27.75 8.12 8.17
C ALA A 199 -26.73 7.15 7.57
N ASN A 200 -27.17 6.01 7.02
CA ASN A 200 -26.30 5.09 6.29
C ASN A 200 -25.66 5.72 5.04
N PHE A 201 -26.43 6.49 4.26
CA PHE A 201 -25.87 7.21 3.12
C PHE A 201 -24.89 8.31 3.54
N LYS A 202 -25.22 9.08 4.58
CA LYS A 202 -24.36 10.15 5.10
C LYS A 202 -23.06 9.60 5.70
N SER A 203 -23.12 8.55 6.51
CA SER A 203 -21.95 7.89 7.09
C SER A 203 -21.00 7.38 6.01
N SER A 204 -21.54 6.76 4.96
CA SER A 204 -20.77 6.30 3.81
C SER A 204 -20.11 7.46 3.05
N ALA A 205 -20.88 8.52 2.74
CA ALA A 205 -20.37 9.68 2.01
C ALA A 205 -19.31 10.47 2.80
N ARG A 206 -19.41 10.50 4.13
CA ARG A 206 -18.49 11.22 5.02
C ARG A 206 -17.39 10.36 5.63
N ARG A 207 -17.43 9.04 5.42
CA ARG A 207 -16.55 8.05 6.06
C ARG A 207 -16.56 8.17 7.59
N ASP A 208 -17.75 8.35 8.15
CA ASP A 208 -17.96 8.57 9.58
C ASP A 208 -19.09 7.66 10.10
N SER A 209 -18.70 6.59 10.80
CA SER A 209 -19.64 5.59 11.31
C SER A 209 -20.51 6.12 12.46
N ALA A 210 -20.08 7.18 13.15
CA ALA A 210 -20.86 7.76 14.25
C ALA A 210 -22.21 8.30 13.76
N ILE A 211 -22.28 8.75 12.51
CA ILE A 211 -23.53 9.22 11.88
C ILE A 211 -24.54 8.07 11.78
N LEU A 212 -24.08 6.86 11.43
CA LEU A 212 -24.95 5.68 11.36
C LEU A 212 -25.38 5.23 12.76
N GLU A 213 -24.46 5.25 13.73
CA GLU A 213 -24.77 4.92 15.12
C GLU A 213 -25.85 5.86 15.69
N GLU A 214 -25.74 7.16 15.45
CA GLU A 214 -26.74 8.16 15.89
C GLU A 214 -28.10 7.93 15.19
N GLY A 215 -28.09 7.75 13.87
CA GLY A 215 -29.33 7.58 13.08
C GLY A 215 -30.06 6.26 13.27
N THR A 216 -29.48 5.32 14.03
CA THR A 216 -30.09 4.02 14.35
C THR A 216 -30.53 3.90 15.80
N GLN A 217 -30.34 4.92 16.64
CA GLN A 217 -30.73 4.89 18.07
C GLN A 217 -32.25 4.79 18.30
N ASN A 218 -33.03 5.23 17.31
CA ASN A 218 -34.50 5.29 17.39
C ASN A 218 -35.19 4.13 16.67
N LEU A 219 -34.42 3.17 16.12
CA LEU A 219 -34.94 1.89 15.59
C LEU A 219 -35.10 0.86 16.72
#